data_AF-A0A2V1E0Z2-F1
#
_entry.id   AF-A0A2V1E0Z2-F1
#
_cell.length_a   1.000
_cell.length_b   1.000
_cell.length_c   1.000
_cell.angle_alpha   90.00
_cell.angle_beta   90.00
_cell.angle_gamma   90.00
#
_symmetry.space_group_name_H-M   'P 1'
#
loop_
_entity.id
_entity.type
_entity.pdbx_description
1 polymer ?
#
loop_
_entity_poly.entity_id
_entity_poly.type
_entity_poly.pdbx_seq_one_letter_code
_entity_poly.pdbx_strand_id
1 'polypeptide(L)'
;MTKTPSDVKILATGLTVTSDVDPYFRDLYGTPSEIKAKIDADIDAIHAAGFQITLKYVSDASPEAIADSLDWLRNKLREEKFDGVMVGTGLRLIPQQTELWEDVMNVIREEAPQSVFMFNDGPGRNLWALRRNKERLGITTDY
;
A
#
# COMPACT_ATOMS: atom_id res chain seq x y z
N MET A 1 -20.99 14.71 1.80
CA MET A 1 -20.93 14.48 3.26
C MET A 1 -19.47 14.35 3.62
N THR A 2 -18.99 15.11 4.60
CA THR A 2 -17.59 15.02 5.07
C THR A 2 -17.41 13.70 5.80
N LYS A 3 -16.35 12.95 5.45
CA LYS A 3 -15.98 11.71 6.13
C LYS A 3 -15.05 11.99 7.31
N THR A 4 -15.10 11.12 8.31
CA THR A 4 -14.07 10.97 9.35
C THR A 4 -13.12 9.82 8.99
N PRO A 5 -11.92 9.73 9.60
CA PRO A 5 -11.01 8.60 9.38
C PRO A 5 -11.67 7.22 9.53
N SER A 6 -12.57 7.04 10.49
CA SER A 6 -13.28 5.78 10.73
C SER A 6 -14.26 5.37 9.65
N ASP A 7 -14.68 6.31 8.80
CA ASP A 7 -15.55 6.05 7.65
C ASP A 7 -14.74 5.60 6.42
N VAL A 8 -13.40 5.65 6.48
CA VAL A 8 -12.52 5.46 5.33
C VAL A 8 -11.83 4.10 5.39
N LYS A 9 -12.04 3.31 4.32
CA LYS A 9 -11.40 2.01 4.11
C LYS A 9 -10.21 2.12 3.17
N ILE A 10 -9.05 1.69 3.66
CA ILE A 10 -7.79 1.72 2.93
C ILE A 10 -7.31 0.30 2.68
N LEU A 11 -6.95 0.00 1.44
CA LEU A 11 -6.11 -1.15 1.12
C LEU A 11 -4.67 -0.67 0.96
N ALA A 12 -3.75 -1.19 1.75
CA ALA A 12 -2.33 -1.01 1.55
C ALA A 12 -1.73 -2.27 0.93
N THR A 13 -1.00 -2.10 -0.16
CA THR A 13 -0.27 -3.16 -0.84
C THR A 13 1.15 -2.73 -1.17
N GLY A 14 2.06 -3.69 -1.27
CA GLY A 14 3.47 -3.44 -1.55
C GLY A 14 4.23 -4.75 -1.68
N LEU A 15 5.50 -4.67 -2.09
CA LEU A 15 6.34 -5.85 -2.22
C LEU A 15 6.56 -6.53 -0.86
N THR A 16 6.58 -7.86 -0.86
CA THR A 16 6.94 -8.66 0.31
C THR A 16 8.35 -8.29 0.77
N VAL A 17 8.53 -8.07 2.06
CA VAL A 17 9.84 -7.76 2.64
C VAL A 17 10.60 -9.08 2.81
N THR A 18 11.46 -9.40 1.84
CA THR A 18 12.29 -10.60 1.86
C THR A 18 13.63 -10.35 2.57
N SER A 19 14.41 -11.41 2.84
CA SER A 19 15.75 -11.27 3.41
C SER A 19 16.77 -10.65 2.45
N ASP A 20 16.50 -10.69 1.14
CA ASP A 20 17.37 -10.18 0.08
C ASP A 20 16.82 -8.88 -0.52
N VAL A 21 16.85 -7.83 0.28
CA VAL A 21 16.46 -6.48 -0.17
C VAL A 21 17.58 -5.89 -1.03
N ASP A 22 17.21 -5.35 -2.19
CA ASP A 22 18.10 -4.63 -3.11
C ASP A 22 18.99 -3.61 -2.37
N PRO A 23 20.30 -3.51 -2.68
CA PRO A 23 21.22 -2.64 -1.96
C PRO A 23 20.79 -1.17 -1.91
N TYR A 24 20.26 -0.62 -3.01
CA TYR A 24 19.79 0.77 -3.04
C TYR A 24 18.58 0.95 -2.13
N PHE A 25 17.64 0.01 -2.14
CA PHE A 25 16.48 0.05 -1.26
C PHE A 25 16.87 -0.11 0.22
N ARG A 26 17.86 -0.96 0.50
CA ARG A 26 18.43 -1.16 1.84
C ARG A 26 19.12 0.10 2.35
N ASP A 27 19.88 0.80 1.52
CA ASP A 27 20.55 2.05 1.91
C ASP A 27 19.55 3.15 2.27
N LEU A 28 18.40 3.20 1.58
CA LEU A 28 17.35 4.18 1.86
C LEU A 28 16.54 3.84 3.11
N TYR A 29 16.19 2.57 3.32
CA TYR A 29 15.14 2.18 4.26
C TYR A 29 15.57 1.17 5.33
N GLY A 30 16.80 0.67 5.26
CA GLY A 30 17.38 -0.25 6.23
C GLY A 30 17.21 -1.72 5.86
N THR A 31 17.55 -2.58 6.81
CA THR A 31 17.42 -4.03 6.74
C THR A 31 15.94 -4.47 6.60
N PRO A 32 15.69 -5.72 6.15
CA PRO A 32 14.34 -6.29 6.10
C PRO A 32 13.56 -6.13 7.42
N SER A 33 14.20 -6.39 8.56
CA SER A 33 13.59 -6.23 9.89
C SER A 33 13.25 -4.78 10.21
N GLU A 34 14.11 -3.83 9.85
CA GLU A 34 13.85 -2.40 10.07
C GLU A 34 12.73 -1.89 9.16
N ILE A 35 12.70 -2.34 7.90
CA ILE A 35 11.62 -2.03 6.96
C ILE A 35 10.29 -2.55 7.51
N LYS A 36 10.25 -3.82 7.94
CA LYS A 36 9.05 -4.41 8.54
C LYS A 36 8.60 -3.64 9.78
N ALA A 37 9.52 -3.32 10.70
CA ALA A 37 9.19 -2.56 11.90
C ALA A 37 8.62 -1.17 11.58
N LYS A 38 9.14 -0.49 10.56
CA LYS A 38 8.61 0.80 10.08
C LYS A 38 7.20 0.66 9.50
N ILE A 39 6.92 -0.41 8.76
CA ILE A 39 5.58 -0.68 8.22
C ILE A 39 4.60 -1.01 9.35
N ASP A 40 4.99 -1.84 10.32
CA ASP A 40 4.15 -2.18 11.46
C ASP A 40 3.80 -0.91 12.27
N ALA A 41 4.79 -0.06 12.55
CA ALA A 41 4.57 1.23 13.21
C ALA A 41 3.65 2.18 12.41
N ASP A 42 3.75 2.16 11.07
CA ASP A 42 2.84 2.90 10.20
C ASP A 42 1.39 2.39 10.32
N ILE A 43 1.18 1.07 10.35
CA ILE A 43 -0.15 0.47 10.50
C ILE A 43 -0.75 0.82 11.86
N ASP A 44 0.04 0.75 12.93
CA ASP A 44 -0.40 1.15 14.27
C ASP A 44 -0.79 2.64 14.31
N ALA A 45 0.00 3.51 13.69
CA ALA A 45 -0.30 4.94 13.60
C ALA A 45 -1.57 5.22 12.78
N ILE A 46 -1.82 4.44 11.73
CA ILE A 46 -3.03 4.54 10.90
C ILE A 46 -4.28 4.10 11.68
N HIS A 47 -4.18 3.00 12.44
CA HIS A 47 -5.25 2.58 13.35
C HIS A 47 -5.50 3.63 14.44
N ALA A 48 -4.45 4.20 15.03
CA ALA A 48 -4.56 5.25 16.05
C ALA A 48 -5.21 6.53 15.50
N ALA A 49 -5.00 6.84 14.21
CA ALA A 49 -5.68 7.92 13.51
C ALA A 49 -7.15 7.59 13.16
N GLY A 50 -7.61 6.36 13.41
CA GLY A 50 -8.99 5.93 13.27
C GLY A 50 -9.35 5.27 11.94
N PHE A 51 -8.40 5.06 11.03
CA PHE A 51 -8.68 4.43 9.74
C PHE A 51 -8.92 2.93 9.84
N GLN A 52 -9.69 2.40 8.89
CA GLN A 52 -9.76 0.97 8.63
C GLN A 52 -8.73 0.63 7.55
N ILE A 53 -7.70 -0.16 7.87
CA ILE A 53 -6.65 -0.54 6.93
C ILE A 53 -6.56 -2.06 6.77
N THR A 54 -6.53 -2.51 5.52
CA THR A 54 -6.16 -3.88 5.15
C THR A 54 -4.77 -3.85 4.54
N LEU A 55 -3.83 -4.63 5.08
CA LEU A 55 -2.48 -4.76 4.52
C LEU A 55 -2.35 -6.13 3.84
N LYS A 56 -1.88 -6.15 2.59
CA LYS A 56 -1.47 -7.37 1.90
C LYS A 56 -0.22 -7.11 1.08
N TYR A 57 0.78 -7.98 1.21
CA TYR A 57 1.95 -7.91 0.36
C TYR A 57 1.76 -8.70 -0.94
N VAL A 58 2.41 -8.24 -2.00
CA VAL A 58 2.61 -8.92 -3.26
C VAL A 58 3.93 -9.66 -3.19
N SER A 59 3.92 -10.95 -3.52
CA SER A 59 5.12 -11.78 -3.56
C SER A 59 5.70 -11.79 -4.97
N ASP A 60 7.02 -11.67 -5.08
CA ASP A 60 7.81 -11.81 -6.30
C ASP A 60 8.65 -13.11 -6.32
N ALA A 61 8.43 -14.00 -5.34
CA ALA A 61 9.23 -15.21 -5.15
C ALA A 61 9.16 -16.22 -6.32
N SER A 62 8.04 -16.25 -7.05
CA SER A 62 7.84 -17.07 -8.25
C SER A 62 6.69 -16.51 -9.09
N PRO A 63 6.58 -16.91 -10.38
CA PRO A 63 5.43 -16.55 -11.22
C PRO A 63 4.08 -16.94 -10.61
N GLU A 64 4.00 -18.10 -9.95
CA GLU A 64 2.78 -18.55 -9.27
C GLU A 64 2.45 -17.66 -8.07
N ALA A 65 3.44 -17.29 -7.27
CA ALA A 65 3.24 -16.40 -6.12
C ALA A 65 2.83 -14.98 -6.54
N ILE A 66 3.31 -14.51 -7.70
CA ILE A 66 2.86 -13.26 -8.32
C ILE A 66 1.40 -13.39 -8.74
N ALA A 67 1.05 -14.44 -9.48
CA ALA A 67 -0.32 -14.68 -9.95
C ALA A 67 -1.31 -14.75 -8.78
N ASP A 68 -0.97 -15.52 -7.73
CA ASP A 68 -1.79 -15.63 -6.51
C ASP A 68 -1.99 -14.28 -5.82
N SER A 69 -0.94 -13.44 -5.78
CA SER A 69 -1.01 -12.11 -5.19
C SER A 69 -1.92 -11.18 -5.98
N LEU A 70 -1.84 -11.21 -7.32
CA LEU A 70 -2.67 -10.41 -8.22
C LEU A 70 -4.13 -10.89 -8.19
N ASP A 71 -4.38 -12.19 -8.16
CA ASP A 71 -5.72 -12.77 -8.05
C ASP A 71 -6.39 -12.42 -6.72
N TRP A 72 -5.63 -12.50 -5.62
CA TRP A 72 -6.12 -12.01 -4.33
C TRP A 72 -6.50 -10.53 -4.41
N LEU A 73 -5.64 -9.69 -4.99
CA LEU A 73 -5.89 -8.25 -5.10
C LEU A 73 -7.15 -7.97 -5.91
N ARG A 74 -7.30 -8.65 -7.06
CA ARG A 74 -8.47 -8.54 -7.93
C ARG A 74 -9.75 -8.94 -7.19
N ASN A 75 -9.76 -10.10 -6.54
CA ASN A 75 -10.93 -10.59 -5.82
C ASN A 75 -11.29 -9.66 -4.66
N LYS A 76 -10.29 -9.21 -3.90
CA LYS A 76 -10.53 -8.33 -2.75
C LYS A 76 -11.14 -6.99 -3.17
N LEU A 77 -10.68 -6.40 -4.27
CA LEU A 77 -11.20 -5.14 -4.80
C LEU A 77 -12.60 -5.29 -5.43
N ARG A 78 -12.96 -6.48 -5.93
CA ARG A 78 -14.32 -6.80 -6.39
C ARG A 78 -15.32 -6.97 -5.25
N GLU A 79 -14.88 -7.64 -4.18
CA GLU A 79 -15.72 -7.96 -3.03
C GLU A 79 -15.95 -6.75 -2.11
N GLU A 80 -14.96 -5.87 -2.00
CA GLU A 80 -14.99 -4.75 -1.06
C GLU A 80 -14.65 -3.42 -1.73
N LYS A 81 -15.46 -2.40 -1.42
CA LYS A 81 -15.19 -1.02 -1.83
C LYS A 81 -14.20 -0.36 -0.88
N PHE A 82 -13.03 -0.02 -1.41
CA PHE A 82 -12.04 0.81 -0.73
C PHE A 82 -12.17 2.26 -1.17
N ASP A 83 -12.02 3.19 -0.23
CA ASP A 83 -11.96 4.62 -0.52
C ASP A 83 -10.58 5.02 -1.05
N GLY A 84 -9.54 4.30 -0.65
CA GLY A 84 -8.18 4.51 -1.10
C GLY A 84 -7.39 3.22 -1.22
N VAL A 85 -6.50 3.18 -2.21
CA VAL A 85 -5.52 2.11 -2.37
C VAL A 85 -4.12 2.72 -2.32
N MET A 86 -3.35 2.30 -1.33
CA MET A 86 -1.97 2.71 -1.12
C MET A 86 -1.00 1.67 -1.65
N VAL A 87 -0.05 2.09 -2.50
CA VAL A 87 0.97 1.23 -3.09
C VAL A 87 2.35 1.62 -2.57
N GLY A 88 3.00 0.65 -1.92
CA GLY A 88 4.31 0.75 -1.29
C GLY A 88 5.44 1.03 -2.27
N THR A 89 6.50 1.71 -1.80
CA THR A 89 7.69 2.04 -2.59
C THR A 89 8.46 0.82 -3.09
N GLY A 90 8.39 -0.33 -2.42
CA GLY A 90 9.09 -1.55 -2.83
C GLY A 90 8.74 -2.03 -4.24
N LEU A 91 7.54 -1.70 -4.74
CA LEU A 91 7.16 -2.01 -6.12
C LEU A 91 7.70 -1.00 -7.14
N ARG A 92 8.05 0.24 -6.74
CA ARG A 92 8.41 1.34 -7.65
C ARG A 92 9.88 1.71 -7.65
N LEU A 93 10.57 1.52 -6.54
CA LEU A 93 11.97 1.96 -6.37
C LEU A 93 12.98 0.83 -6.61
N ILE A 94 12.50 -0.38 -6.93
CA ILE A 94 13.34 -1.51 -7.34
C ILE A 94 13.10 -1.69 -8.84
N PRO A 95 14.06 -1.37 -9.73
CA PRO A 95 13.85 -1.38 -11.18
C PRO A 95 13.31 -2.70 -11.74
N GLN A 96 13.69 -3.82 -11.16
CA GLN A 96 13.25 -5.17 -11.54
C GLN A 96 11.74 -5.40 -11.30
N GLN A 97 11.11 -4.57 -10.48
CA GLN A 97 9.68 -4.69 -10.14
C GLN A 97 8.77 -3.89 -11.08
N THR A 98 9.31 -3.31 -12.16
CA THR A 98 8.53 -2.45 -13.07
C THR A 98 7.31 -3.17 -13.63
N GLU A 99 7.47 -4.39 -14.16
CA GLU A 99 6.38 -5.16 -14.76
C GLU A 99 5.32 -5.54 -13.70
N LEU A 100 5.75 -6.01 -12.53
CA LEU A 100 4.86 -6.32 -11.42
C LEU A 100 4.10 -5.08 -10.91
N TRP A 101 4.75 -3.92 -10.88
CA TRP A 101 4.10 -2.67 -10.53
C TRP A 101 3.03 -2.28 -11.55
N GLU A 102 3.31 -2.43 -12.85
CA GLU A 102 2.33 -2.19 -13.91
C GLU A 102 1.11 -3.10 -13.74
N ASP A 103 1.31 -4.38 -13.46
CA ASP A 103 0.23 -5.34 -13.21
C ASP A 103 -0.61 -4.96 -11.98
N VAL A 104 0.03 -4.63 -10.86
CA VAL A 104 -0.68 -4.17 -9.65
C VAL A 104 -1.50 -2.92 -9.96
N MET A 105 -0.94 -1.95 -10.66
CA MET A 105 -1.64 -0.72 -11.01
C MET A 105 -2.80 -0.96 -11.98
N ASN A 106 -2.66 -1.88 -12.93
CA ASN A 106 -3.74 -2.26 -13.84
C ASN A 106 -4.90 -2.92 -13.10
N VAL A 107 -4.62 -3.87 -12.19
CA VAL A 107 -5.65 -4.48 -11.35
C VAL A 107 -6.40 -3.41 -10.53
N ILE A 108 -5.67 -2.50 -9.87
CA ILE A 108 -6.30 -1.44 -9.08
C ILE A 108 -7.16 -0.52 -9.96
N ARG A 109 -6.65 -0.13 -11.14
CA ARG A 109 -7.38 0.70 -12.11
C ARG A 109 -8.66 0.06 -12.61
N GLU A 110 -8.65 -1.25 -12.84
CA GLU A 110 -9.78 -1.97 -13.41
C GLU A 110 -10.84 -2.28 -12.36
N GLU A 111 -10.43 -2.75 -11.19
CA GLU A 111 -11.37 -3.24 -10.18
C GLU A 111 -11.80 -2.16 -9.18
N ALA A 112 -11.00 -1.11 -9.01
CA ALA A 112 -11.28 -0.02 -8.07
C ALA A 112 -11.06 1.39 -8.65
N PRO A 113 -11.61 1.72 -9.83
CA PRO A 113 -11.39 3.01 -10.48
C PRO A 113 -11.88 4.22 -9.65
N GLN A 114 -12.82 4.01 -8.72
CA GLN A 114 -13.31 5.05 -7.81
C GLN A 114 -12.36 5.39 -6.66
N SER A 115 -11.40 4.52 -6.34
CA SER A 115 -10.54 4.68 -5.17
C SER A 115 -9.47 5.74 -5.39
N VAL A 116 -9.10 6.43 -4.32
CA VAL A 116 -7.97 7.36 -4.34
C VAL A 116 -6.67 6.56 -4.39
N PHE A 117 -5.92 6.69 -5.49
CA PHE A 117 -4.61 6.06 -5.59
C PHE A 117 -3.57 6.88 -4.84
N MET A 118 -2.80 6.19 -4.01
CA MET A 118 -1.81 6.79 -3.13
C MET A 118 -0.50 6.01 -3.19
N PHE A 119 0.61 6.73 -3.16
CA PHE A 119 1.94 6.17 -3.19
C PHE A 119 2.71 6.69 -2.00
N ASN A 120 3.15 5.84 -1.09
CA ASN A 120 4.05 6.28 -0.02
C ASN A 120 5.43 6.66 -0.62
N ASP A 121 6.19 7.47 0.10
CA ASP A 121 7.58 7.82 -0.25
C ASP A 121 8.60 6.93 0.49
N GLY A 122 8.14 6.00 1.34
CA GLY A 122 8.97 5.00 2.02
C GLY A 122 8.23 4.25 3.13
N PRO A 123 8.81 3.16 3.67
CA PRO A 123 8.43 2.62 4.98
C PRO A 123 8.52 3.68 6.08
N GLY A 124 7.52 3.76 6.97
CA GLY A 124 7.45 4.79 8.02
C GLY A 124 6.80 6.10 7.53
N ARG A 125 6.10 6.06 6.40
CA ARG A 125 5.50 7.22 5.73
C ARG A 125 4.10 6.96 5.19
N ASN A 126 3.48 5.83 5.52
CA ASN A 126 2.13 5.50 5.07
C ASN A 126 1.11 6.51 5.59
N LEU A 127 1.18 6.89 6.88
CA LEU A 127 0.28 7.90 7.44
C LEU A 127 0.45 9.27 6.75
N TRP A 128 1.68 9.62 6.38
CA TRP A 128 1.95 10.85 5.63
C TRP A 128 1.29 10.82 4.25
N ALA A 129 1.30 9.67 3.57
CA ALA A 129 0.60 9.51 2.30
C ALA A 129 -0.93 9.68 2.43
N LEU A 130 -1.54 9.23 3.53
CA LEU A 130 -2.96 9.49 3.82
C LEU A 130 -3.23 10.98 4.05
N ARG A 131 -2.43 11.62 4.91
CA ARG A 131 -2.57 13.06 5.21
C ARG A 131 -2.50 13.93 3.97
N ARG A 132 -1.55 13.64 3.08
CA ARG A 132 -1.43 14.33 1.78
C ARG A 132 -2.66 14.15 0.88
N ASN A 133 -3.45 13.10 1.08
CA ASN A 133 -4.64 12.80 0.27
C ASN A 133 -5.96 12.97 1.03
N LYS A 134 -5.97 13.55 2.24
CA LYS A 134 -7.16 13.62 3.11
C LYS A 134 -8.38 14.22 2.42
N GLU A 135 -8.19 15.29 1.64
CA GLU A 135 -9.27 15.97 0.92
C GLU A 135 -9.84 15.10 -0.19
N ARG A 136 -8.98 14.34 -0.91
CA ARG A 136 -9.41 13.38 -1.93
C ARG A 136 -10.21 12.22 -1.32
N LEU A 137 -9.91 11.87 -0.07
CA LEU A 137 -10.66 10.89 0.73
C LEU A 137 -11.94 11.48 1.35
N GLY A 138 -12.22 12.77 1.16
CA GLY A 138 -13.40 13.44 1.69
C GLY A 138 -13.29 13.85 3.16
N ILE A 139 -12.08 13.87 3.73
CA ILE A 139 -11.78 14.28 5.11
C ILE A 139 -11.28 15.73 5.10
N THR A 140 -11.88 16.58 5.94
CA THR A 140 -11.46 17.99 6.09
C THR A 140 -10.79 18.29 7.43
N THR A 141 -10.90 17.39 8.40
CA THR A 141 -10.26 17.52 9.72
C THR A 141 -8.84 16.98 9.72
N ASP A 142 -7.99 17.49 10.61
CA ASP A 142 -6.68 16.91 10.88
C ASP A 142 -6.77 15.70 11.82
N TYR A 143 -5.77 14.83 11.73
CA TYR A 143 -5.56 13.60 12.51
C TYR A 143 -4.08 13.23 12.50
#